data_AF-A0A963I101-F1
#
_entry.id   AF-A0A963I101-F1
#
_cell.length_a   1.000
_cell.length_b   1.000
_cell.length_c   1.000
_cell.angle_alpha   90.00
_cell.angle_beta   90.00
_cell.angle_gamma   90.00
#
_symmetry.space_group_name_H-M   'P 1'
#
loop_
_entity.id
_entity.type
_entity.pdbx_description
1 polymer ?
#
loop_
_entity_poly.entity_id
_entity_poly.type
_entity_poly.pdbx_seq_one_letter_code
_entity_poly.pdbx_strand_id
1 'polypeptide(L)' 'MTEPRQLALVRLRADVPNEVAVRYPFHGDFPLVFLGEIPNMAGHGVFVGYHSGRFYSGIHISHFEELGEDEV' A
#
# COMPACT_ATOMS: atom_id res chain seq x y z
N MET A 1 5.64 6.86 -13.67
CA MET A 1 4.67 6.01 -12.94
C MET A 1 3.93 6.90 -11.99
N THR A 2 2.61 6.72 -11.87
CA THR A 2 1.74 7.59 -11.05
C THR A 2 1.60 6.96 -9.66
N GLU A 3 1.75 7.78 -8.62
CA GLU A 3 1.49 7.35 -7.24
C GLU A 3 -0.01 7.10 -7.04
N PRO A 4 -0.42 6.15 -6.16
CA PRO A 4 -1.83 5.92 -5.87
C PRO A 4 -2.51 7.17 -5.34
N ARG A 5 -3.80 7.36 -5.67
CA ARG A 5 -4.56 8.48 -5.11
C ARG A 5 -4.77 8.28 -3.61
N GLN A 6 -4.74 9.38 -2.86
CA GLN A 6 -5.09 9.34 -1.44
C GLN A 6 -6.51 8.76 -1.26
N LEU A 7 -6.64 7.87 -0.28
CA LEU A 7 -7.82 7.05 0.04
C LEU A 7 -8.16 5.94 -0.95
N ALA A 8 -7.30 5.67 -1.95
CA ALA A 8 -7.50 4.55 -2.86
C ALA A 8 -7.21 3.19 -2.18
N LEU A 9 -7.89 2.15 -2.67
CA LEU A 9 -7.52 0.77 -2.37
C LEU A 9 -6.32 0.38 -3.22
N VAL A 10 -5.34 -0.27 -2.60
CA VAL A 10 -4.09 -0.65 -3.23
C VAL A 10 -3.74 -2.10 -2.92
N ARG A 11 -3.00 -2.71 -3.85
CA ARG A 11 -2.32 -3.99 -3.64
C ARG A 11 -0.83 -3.86 -3.93
N LEU A 12 -0.05 -4.86 -3.50
CA LEU A 12 1.34 -4.97 -3.90
C LEU A 12 1.43 -5.16 -5.41
N ARG A 13 2.36 -4.47 -6.07
CA ARG A 13 2.64 -4.73 -7.48
C ARG A 13 3.26 -6.10 -7.65
N ALA A 14 2.98 -6.74 -8.78
CA ALA A 14 3.51 -8.06 -9.10
C ALA A 14 5.03 -8.08 -9.32
N ASP A 15 5.65 -6.92 -9.60
CA ASP A 15 7.09 -6.76 -9.83
C ASP A 15 7.89 -6.51 -8.55
N VAL A 16 7.25 -6.44 -7.38
CA VAL A 16 7.95 -6.32 -6.09
C VAL A 16 8.65 -7.65 -5.78
N PRO A 17 9.97 -7.64 -5.52
CA PRO A 17 10.70 -8.86 -5.20
C PRO A 17 10.13 -9.58 -3.98
N ASN A 18 10.03 -10.90 -4.05
CA ASN A 18 9.44 -11.71 -2.98
C ASN A 18 10.15 -11.50 -1.63
N GLU A 19 11.47 -11.32 -1.63
CA GLU A 19 12.26 -11.06 -0.42
C GLU A 19 11.91 -9.73 0.27
N VAL A 20 11.33 -8.77 -0.47
CA VAL A 20 10.78 -7.52 0.06
C VAL A 20 9.34 -7.77 0.51
N ALA A 21 8.54 -8.43 -0.33
CA ALA A 21 7.14 -8.73 -0.07
C ALA A 21 6.95 -9.48 1.26
N VAL A 22 7.69 -10.57 1.49
CA VAL A 22 7.56 -11.41 2.70
C VAL A 22 7.90 -10.70 4.01
N ARG A 23 8.62 -9.57 3.94
CA ARG A 23 8.94 -8.75 5.13
C ARG A 23 7.76 -7.90 5.57
N TYR A 24 6.74 -7.75 4.74
CA TYR A 24 5.61 -6.90 5.06
C TYR A 24 4.60 -7.58 5.99
N PRO A 25 4.26 -6.94 7.12
CA PRO A 25 3.33 -7.50 8.12
C PRO A 25 1.85 -7.42 7.70
N PHE A 26 1.56 -7.01 6.46
CA PHE A 26 0.21 -6.75 5.94
C PHE A 26 -0.23 -7.70 4.82
N HIS A 27 0.51 -8.78 4.56
CA HIS A 27 0.16 -9.76 3.50
C HIS A 27 -1.26 -10.32 3.63
N GLY A 28 -1.76 -10.52 4.86
CA GLY A 28 -3.12 -11.00 5.11
C GLY A 28 -4.19 -9.92 5.18
N ASP A 29 -3.81 -8.65 5.01
CA ASP A 29 -4.68 -7.49 5.22
C ASP A 29 -5.05 -6.76 3.92
N PHE A 30 -4.59 -7.27 2.77
CA PHE A 30 -4.95 -6.72 1.47
C PHE A 30 -6.47 -6.84 1.17
N PRO A 31 -7.05 -5.89 0.42
CA PRO A 31 -6.43 -4.66 -0.06
C PRO A 31 -6.17 -3.65 1.08
N LEU A 32 -5.23 -2.73 0.87
CA LEU A 32 -4.96 -1.65 1.83
C LEU A 32 -5.57 -0.34 1.35
N VAL A 33 -5.96 0.54 2.27
CA VAL A 33 -6.31 1.94 1.97
C VAL A 33 -5.05 2.79 2.09
N PHE A 34 -4.64 3.47 1.02
CA PHE A 34 -3.53 4.43 1.07
C PHE A 34 -3.99 5.75 1.68
N LEU A 35 -3.49 6.13 2.87
CA LEU A 35 -3.89 7.35 3.55
C LEU A 35 -3.12 8.60 3.12
N GLY A 36 -1.97 8.42 2.48
CA GLY A 36 -1.11 9.52 2.02
C GLY A 36 0.37 9.30 2.36
N GLU A 37 1.20 10.16 1.79
CA GLU A 37 2.64 10.25 2.04
C GLU A 37 2.93 10.92 3.39
N ILE A 38 4.03 10.52 4.04
CA ILE A 38 4.51 11.13 5.27
C ILE A 38 5.32 12.39 4.92
N PRO A 39 4.93 13.61 5.39
CA PRO A 39 5.53 14.89 4.94
C PRO A 39 7.05 15.05 5.08
N ASN A 40 7.73 14.17 5.82
CA ASN A 40 9.19 14.18 6.03
C ASN A 40 9.86 12.85 5.64
N MET A 41 9.15 11.93 4.99
CA MET A 41 9.70 10.66 4.50
C MET A 41 9.24 10.44 3.06
N ALA A 42 9.87 11.16 2.14
CA ALA A 42 9.51 11.10 0.73
C ALA A 42 9.44 9.66 0.20
N GLY A 43 8.41 9.34 -0.56
CA GLY A 43 8.12 8.01 -1.10
C GLY A 43 7.62 6.99 -0.07
N HIS A 44 7.38 7.37 1.19
CA HIS A 44 6.84 6.48 2.21
C HIS A 44 5.44 6.90 2.65
N GLY A 45 4.53 5.93 2.65
CA GLY A 45 3.12 6.12 2.91
C GLY A 45 2.65 5.59 4.26
N VAL A 46 1.43 5.98 4.61
CA VAL A 46 0.60 5.34 5.64
C VAL A 46 -0.53 4.58 4.95
N PHE A 47 -0.77 3.36 5.43
CA PHE A 47 -1.76 2.43 4.89
C PHE A 47 -2.61 1.87 6.01
N VAL A 48 -3.85 1.49 5.69
CA VAL A 48 -4.76 0.81 6.62
C VAL A 48 -5.26 -0.47 5.99
N GLY A 49 -5.22 -1.59 6.72
CA GLY A 49 -5.86 -2.84 6.29
C GLY A 49 -7.36 -2.63 6.12
N TYR A 50 -7.88 -2.86 4.91
CA TYR A 50 -9.27 -2.50 4.57
C TYR A 50 -10.29 -3.19 5.48
N HIS A 51 -10.05 -4.47 5.80
CA HIS A 51 -10.92 -5.25 6.68
C HIS A 51 -10.52 -5.20 8.16
N SER A 52 -9.22 -5.10 8.45
CA SER A 52 -8.70 -5.24 9.82
C SER A 52 -8.65 -3.91 10.60
N GLY A 53 -8.60 -2.77 9.89
CA GLY A 53 -8.34 -1.47 10.48
C GLY A 53 -6.91 -1.27 11.02
N ARG A 54 -5.98 -2.20 10.77
CA ARG A 54 -4.59 -2.08 11.23
C ARG A 54 -3.84 -1.03 10.42
N PHE A 55 -3.07 -0.20 11.11
CA PHE A 55 -2.23 0.83 10.50
C PHE A 55 -0.84 0.30 10.20
N TYR A 56 -0.33 0.63 9.01
CA TYR A 56 1.01 0.33 8.53
C TYR A 56 1.64 1.62 8.01
N SER A 57 2.76 2.04 8.57
CA SER A 57 3.43 3.30 8.20
C SER A 57 4.90 3.07 7.83
N GLY A 58 5.46 3.99 7.06
CA GLY A 58 6.86 3.93 6.65
C GLY A 58 7.11 2.88 5.56
N ILE A 59 6.12 2.62 4.70
CA ILE A 59 6.24 1.66 3.59
C ILE A 59 6.40 2.41 2.28
N HIS A 60 7.29 1.95 1.41
CA HIS A 60 7.51 2.55 0.08
C HIS A 60 6.23 2.51 -0.78
N ILE A 61 5.76 3.68 -1.19
CA ILE A 61 4.56 3.87 -2.02
C ILE A 61 4.75 3.23 -3.40
N SER A 62 5.97 3.23 -3.92
CA SER A 62 6.33 2.66 -5.23
C SER A 62 6.08 1.16 -5.36
N HIS A 63 5.88 0.44 -4.25
CA HIS A 63 5.59 -1.00 -4.24
C HIS A 63 4.12 -1.31 -4.46
N PHE A 64 3.26 -0.31 -4.57
CA PHE A 64 1.82 -0.47 -4.66
C PHE A 64 1.27 0.03 -6.00
N GLU A 65 0.15 -0.57 -6.38
CA GLU A 65 -0.72 -0.10 -7.46
C GLU A 65 -2.15 0.06 -6.95
N GLU A 66 -2.84 1.05 -7.50
CA GLU A 66 -4.26 1.30 -7.23
C GLU A 66 -5.12 0.23 -7.89
N LEU A 67 -6.10 -0.29 -7.15
CA LEU A 67 -7.10 -1.21 -7.67
C LEU A 67 -8.17 -0.43 -8.46
N GLY A 68 -8.57 -0.98 -9.60
CA GLY A 68 -9.72 -0.47 -10.36
C GLY A 68 -11.05 -0.73 -9.65
N GLU A 69 -12.10 -0.03 -10.08
CA GLU A 69 -13.46 -0.19 -9.51
C GLU A 69 -14.00 -1.63 -9.66
N ASP A 70 -13.59 -2.35 -10.70
CA ASP A 70 -13.99 -3.74 -10.96
C ASP A 70 -13.19 -4.79 -10.15
N GLU A 71 -12.16 -4.36 -9.40
CA GLU A 71 -11.27 -5.25 -8.62
C GLU A 71 -11.57 -5.25 -7.11
N VAL A 72 -12.63 -4.56 -6.66
CA VAL A 72 -13.01 -4.38 -5.25
C VAL A 72 -14.17 -5.29 -4.84
#